data_AF-A0A644Y725-F1
#
_entry.id   AF-A0A644Y725-F1
#
_cell.length_a   1.000
_cell.length_b   1.000
_cell.length_c   1.000
_cell.angle_alpha   90.00
_cell.angle_beta   90.00
_cell.angle_gamma   90.00
#
_symmetry.space_group_name_H-M   'P 1'
#
loop_
_entity.id
_entity.type
_entity.pdbx_description
1 polymer ?
#
loop_
_entity_poly.entity_id
_entity_poly.type
_entity_poly.pdbx_seq_one_letter_code
_entity_poly.pdbx_strand_id
1 'polypeptide(L)' 'MVDKYLAEAGLSGKHYSPHKLRHTAATLMYQYGHVDIRTLQELLGHESVSTTQIYTHINKEQLRDAVKLNPLNLEESET' A
#
# COMPACT_ATOMS: atom_id res chain seq x y z
N MET A 1 15.44 15.98 13.08
CA MET A 1 14.13 16.53 12.65
C MET A 1 13.00 15.54 12.91
N VAL A 2 13.10 14.29 12.44
CA VAL A 2 12.10 13.23 12.73
C VAL A 2 11.98 12.94 14.23
N ASP A 3 13.09 12.89 14.97
CA ASP A 3 13.08 12.60 16.41
C ASP A 3 12.29 13.62 17.24
N LYS A 4 12.29 14.90 16.81
CA LYS A 4 11.50 15.95 17.45
C LYS A 4 10.01 15.61 17.39
N TYR A 5 9.51 15.30 16.20
CA TYR A 5 8.10 14.97 15.99
C TYR A 5 7.72 13.63 16.63
N LEU A 6 8.65 12.66 16.67
CA LEU A 6 8.43 11.42 17.39
C LEU A 6 8.29 11.65 18.90
N ALA A 7 9.04 12.59 19.47
CA ALA A 7 8.92 12.96 20.88
C ALA A 7 7.58 13.66 21.17
N GLU A 8 7.19 14.62 20.34
CA GLU A 8 5.91 15.31 20.46
C GLU A 8 4.71 14.36 20.32
N ALA A 9 4.84 13.31 19.50
CA ALA A 9 3.82 12.27 19.33
C ALA A 9 3.83 11.17 20.43
N GLY A 10 4.72 11.25 21.43
CA GLY A 10 4.84 10.21 22.47
C GLY A 10 5.42 8.88 21.98
N LEU A 11 6.16 8.90 20.86
CA LEU A 11 6.76 7.73 20.20
C LEU A 11 8.28 7.66 20.36
N SER A 12 8.87 8.50 21.23
CA SER A 12 10.29 8.45 21.57
C SER A 12 10.76 7.07 22.02
N GLY A 13 12.00 6.72 21.66
CA GLY A 13 12.63 5.46 22.07
C GLY A 13 12.16 4.20 21.32
N LYS A 14 11.16 4.31 20.43
CA LYS A 14 10.66 3.16 19.64
C LYS A 14 11.49 2.84 18.39
N HIS A 15 12.66 3.48 18.21
CA HIS A 15 13.57 3.27 17.08
C HIS A 15 12.86 3.28 15.70
N TYR A 16 11.97 4.27 15.50
CA TYR A 16 11.37 4.52 14.19
C TYR A 16 12.36 5.30 13.33
N SER A 17 12.74 4.72 12.19
CA SER A 17 13.60 5.39 11.20
C SER A 17 12.75 5.99 10.08
N PRO A 18 13.27 6.98 9.34
CA PRO A 18 12.61 7.49 8.14
C PRO A 18 12.23 6.39 7.15
N HIS A 19 13.06 5.34 7.05
CA HIS A 19 12.77 4.19 6.21
C HIS A 19 11.55 3.40 6.69
N LYS A 20 11.39 3.16 8.01
CA LYS A 20 10.19 2.53 8.56
C LYS A 20 8.93 3.36 8.32
N LEU A 21 9.03 4.69 8.45
CA LEU A 21 7.91 5.59 8.16
C LEU A 21 7.52 5.57 6.68
N ARG A 22 8.50 5.48 5.76
CA ARG A 22 8.26 5.28 4.33
C ARG A 22 7.50 3.98 4.06
N HIS A 23 7.89 2.88 4.70
CA HIS A 23 7.17 1.60 4.59
C HIS A 23 5.72 1.73 5.05
N THR A 24 5.50 2.38 6.19
CA THR A 24 4.14 2.64 6.68
C THR A 24 3.33 3.48 5.70
N ALA A 25 3.88 4.57 5.18
CA ALA A 25 3.21 5.41 4.20
C ALA A 25 2.83 4.63 2.93
N ALA A 26 3.76 3.85 2.38
CA ALA A 26 3.53 3.04 1.19
C ALA A 26 2.43 1.99 1.39
N THR A 27 2.44 1.28 2.53
CA THR A 27 1.37 0.35 2.91
C THR A 27 0.02 1.04 2.98
N LEU A 28 -0.07 2.21 3.64
CA LEU A 28 -1.34 2.92 3.79
C LEU A 28 -1.88 3.43 2.45
N MET A 29 -1.01 3.95 1.58
CA MET A 29 -1.40 4.41 0.24
C MET A 29 -1.90 3.27 -0.64
N TYR A 30 -1.23 2.12 -0.59
CA TYR A 30 -1.64 0.94 -1.34
C TYR A 30 -2.95 0.33 -0.81
N GLN A 31 -3.08 0.22 0.51
CA GLN A 31 -4.21 -0.46 1.14
C GLN A 31 -5.48 0.39 1.16
N TYR A 32 -5.36 1.68 1.50
CA TYR A 32 -6.52 2.56 1.74
C TYR A 32 -6.61 3.72 0.75
N GLY A 33 -5.49 4.11 0.14
CA GLY A 33 -5.45 5.20 -0.84
C GLY A 33 -5.88 4.78 -2.25
N HIS A 34 -6.20 3.49 -2.47
CA HIS A 34 -6.49 2.91 -3.78
C HIS A 34 -5.42 3.25 -4.84
N VAL A 35 -4.18 3.44 -4.41
CA VAL A 35 -3.05 3.75 -5.29
C VAL A 35 -2.55 2.46 -5.90
N ASP A 36 -2.44 2.41 -7.23
CA ASP A 36 -1.91 1.24 -7.91
C ASP A 36 -0.39 1.10 -7.69
N ILE A 37 0.12 -0.11 -7.93
CA ILE A 37 1.51 -0.45 -7.61
C ILE A 37 2.54 0.29 -8.48
N ARG A 38 2.16 0.72 -9.69
CA ARG A 38 3.02 1.46 -10.62
C ARG A 38 3.11 2.93 -10.20
N THR A 39 1.98 3.56 -9.89
CA THR A 39 2.00 4.91 -9.31
C THR A 39 2.76 4.94 -7.99
N LEU A 40 2.59 3.92 -7.14
CA LEU A 40 3.36 3.82 -5.90
C LEU A 40 4.86 3.67 -6.16
N GLN A 41 5.26 2.91 -7.19
CA GLN A 41 6.66 2.77 -7.59
C GLN A 41 7.27 4.10 -8.02
N GLU A 42 6.56 4.87 -8.84
CA GLU A 42 7.01 6.20 -9.30
C GLU A 42 7.10 7.20 -8.15
N LEU A 43 6.08 7.26 -7.29
CA LEU A 43 6.06 8.12 -6.11
C LEU A 43 7.21 7.83 -5.17
N LEU A 44 7.53 6.55 -4.98
CA LEU A 44 8.63 6.11 -4.14
C LEU A 44 9.99 6.23 -4.83
N GLY A 45 10.04 6.40 -6.16
CA GLY A 45 11.26 6.44 -6.94
C GLY A 45 12.02 5.12 -6.94
N HIS A 46 11.33 3.98 -6.88
CA HIS A 46 11.98 2.68 -7.01
C HIS A 46 12.37 2.42 -8.46
N GLU A 47 13.57 1.91 -8.70
CA GLU A 47 14.06 1.55 -10.04
C GLU A 47 13.26 0.40 -10.66
N SER A 48 12.80 -0.53 -9.83
CA SER A 48 12.02 -1.69 -10.24
C SER A 48 10.72 -1.81 -9.46
N VAL A 49 9.66 -2.27 -10.15
CA VAL A 49 8.39 -2.63 -9.52
C VAL A 49 8.57 -3.76 -8.51
N SER A 50 9.54 -4.66 -8.71
CA SER A 50 9.82 -5.75 -7.77
C SER A 50 10.16 -5.25 -6.37
N THR A 51 10.82 -4.09 -6.23
CA THR A 51 11.09 -3.46 -4.93
C THR A 51 9.81 -2.95 -4.26
N THR A 52 8.81 -2.54 -5.05
CA THR A 52 7.51 -2.05 -4.56
C THR A 52 6.55 -3.20 -4.25
N GLN A 53 6.72 -4.37 -4.88
CA GLN A 53 5.87 -5.56 -4.67
C GLN A 53 5.83 -6.04 -3.22
N ILE A 54 6.79 -5.65 -2.39
CA ILE A 54 6.76 -5.94 -0.95
C ILE A 54 5.49 -5.41 -0.27
N TYR A 55 4.75 -4.45 -0.84
CA TYR A 55 3.50 -3.93 -0.26
C TYR A 55 2.23 -4.65 -0.74
N THR A 56 2.32 -5.53 -1.73
CA THR A 56 1.13 -6.16 -2.34
C THR A 56 0.53 -7.29 -1.49
N HIS A 57 1.32 -7.88 -0.58
CA HIS A 57 0.88 -8.98 0.28
C HIS A 57 -0.26 -8.61 1.24
N ILE A 58 -0.52 -7.31 1.42
CA ILE A 58 -1.41 -6.76 2.43
C ILE A 58 -2.87 -6.74 1.92
N ASN A 59 -3.09 -6.81 0.60
CA ASN A 59 -4.41 -6.58 0.01
C ASN A 59 -5.02 -7.85 -0.62
N LYS A 60 -5.45 -8.81 0.22
CA LYS A 60 -6.23 -9.98 -0.23
C LYS A 60 -7.64 -9.61 -0.71
N GLU A 61 -8.15 -8.45 -0.31
CA GLU A 61 -9.49 -7.98 -0.66
C GLU A 61 -9.56 -7.53 -2.11
N GLN A 62 -8.55 -6.78 -2.58
CA GLN A 62 -8.38 -6.43 -4.00
C GLN A 62 -8.40 -7.64 -4.93
N LEU A 63 -7.79 -8.77 -4.54
CA LEU A 63 -7.86 -9.99 -5.35
C LEU A 63 -9.28 -10.54 -5.45
N ARG A 64 -10.04 -10.51 -4.36
CA ARG A 64 -11.44 -10.97 -4.35
C ARG A 64 -12.31 -10.06 -5.21
N ASP A 65 -12.11 -8.76 -5.14
CA ASP A 65 -12.87 -7.81 -5.95
C ASP A 65 -12.49 -7.87 -7.43
N ALA A 66 -11.21 -8.08 -7.76
CA ALA A 66 -10.78 -8.32 -9.13
C ALA A 66 -11.46 -9.54 -9.76
N VAL A 67 -11.65 -10.62 -8.98
CA VAL A 67 -12.41 -11.80 -9.44
C VAL A 67 -13.88 -11.46 -9.70
N LYS A 68 -14.52 -10.66 -8.83
CA LYS A 68 -15.93 -10.25 -9.01
C LYS A 68 -16.13 -9.36 -10.25
N LEU A 69 -15.14 -8.50 -10.54
CA LEU A 69 -15.15 -7.57 -11.67
C LEU A 69 -14.81 -8.23 -13.00
N ASN A 70 -14.59 -9.54 -13.03
CA ASN A 70 -14.39 -10.27 -14.28
C ASN A 70 -15.60 -10.05 -15.22
N PRO A 71 -15.40 -9.51 -16.43
CA PRO A 71 -16.50 -9.23 -17.35
C PRO A 71 -17.29 -10.48 -17.77
N LEU A 72 -16.71 -11.68 -17.61
CA LEU A 72 -17.38 -12.95 -17.86
C LEU A 72 -18.23 -13.44 -16.67
N ASN A 73 -18.24 -12.72 -15.55
CA ASN A 73 -18.99 -13.05 -14.34
C ASN A 73 -20.42 -12.45 -14.34
N LEU A 74 -20.86 -11.85 -15.45
CA LEU A 74 -22.13 -11.13 -15.58
C LEU A 74 -23.30 -11.94 -16.16
N GLU A 75 -23.15 -13.24 -16.40
CA GLU A 75 -24.10 -14.04 -17.21
C GLU A 75 -24.92 -15.08 -16.41
N GLU A 76 -25.51 -14.73 -15.26
CA GLU A 76 -26.45 -15.64 -14.55
C GLU A 76 -27.63 -14.94 -13.83
N SER A 77 -28.03 -13.72 -14.21
CA SER A 77 -29.14 -13.02 -13.52
C SER A 77 -30.29 -12.52 -14.38
N GLU A 78 -30.53 -13.11 -15.55
CA GLU A 78 -31.77 -12.89 -16.31
C GLU A 78 -32.31 -14.21 -16.86
N THR A 79 -33.14 -14.89 -16.05
CA THR A 79 -34.16 -15.83 -16.54
C THR A 79 -35.36 -15.81 -15.62
#